data_AF-K5YF23-F1
#
_entry.id   AF-K5YF23-F1
#
_cell.length_a   1.000
_cell.length_b   1.000
_cell.length_c   1.000
_cell.angle_alpha   90.00
_cell.angle_beta   90.00
_cell.angle_gamma   90.00
#
_symmetry.space_group_name_H-M   'P 1'
#
loop_
_entity.id
_entity.type
_entity.pdbx_description
1 polymer ?
#
loop_
_entity_poly.entity_id
_entity_poly.type
_entity_poly.pdbx_seq_one_letter_code
_entity_poly.pdbx_strand_id
1 'polypeptide(L)'
;MESIKQIYRIGHGPSSSHTMGPMRAAQMFVERNRGAVRFNVTLYGSLAATGKGHMTDAAILEVLQPVAKTTITWEPKIFLPFHPNGMLFESFNENDEELESWTVYSIGGGTLANESFNELKTAQVYEMSTIKDIQAWCEKTGHSYWEYVEQCEGPEIWDYLAEVWDVMQKAVQSGLEAEGILPGGLGIRRKASDYLIRAKGYGSSIKSRGMVYAFALAVSEENACGGKIVTAPTCGSCGVMPAVLYHLKDTREFRDSRILRALATAGLFGNVVRTNASVSGAEVGCQGEVGVACAMAAGAASQLFGGTPAQIEYAAEMGLEHHLGLTCDPVCGLVQIPCIERNAFAAARALDANTFSNFSDGKHRVSFDQVVEVMRQTGNDLPSLYKETSEGGLAKKYGE
;
A
#
# COMPACT_ATOMS: atom_id res chain seq x y z
N MET A 1 15.59 10.82 1.81
CA MET A 1 14.42 9.98 1.47
C MET A 1 13.90 10.35 0.09
N GLU A 2 13.17 9.43 -0.56
CA GLU A 2 12.55 9.65 -1.87
C GLU A 2 11.30 10.52 -1.78
N SER A 3 10.68 10.83 -2.93
CA SER A 3 9.40 11.54 -2.97
C SER A 3 8.25 10.72 -2.32
N ILE A 4 7.34 11.37 -1.61
CA ILE A 4 6.10 10.75 -1.10
C ILE A 4 5.16 10.29 -2.23
N LYS A 5 5.41 10.71 -3.48
CA LYS A 5 4.77 10.13 -4.67
C LYS A 5 5.01 8.61 -4.77
N GLN A 6 6.08 8.12 -4.17
CA GLN A 6 6.37 6.69 -4.09
C GLN A 6 5.50 5.95 -3.07
N ILE A 7 4.88 6.67 -2.13
CA ILE A 7 3.90 6.13 -1.17
C ILE A 7 2.50 6.08 -1.80
N TYR A 8 2.15 7.08 -2.62
CA TYR A 8 0.82 7.25 -3.20
C TYR A 8 0.77 7.01 -4.71
N ARG A 9 1.07 5.81 -5.18
CA ARG A 9 1.01 5.49 -6.60
C ARG A 9 -0.42 5.19 -7.04
N ILE A 10 -0.86 5.88 -8.09
CA ILE A 10 -2.14 5.65 -8.76
C ILE A 10 -1.98 4.45 -9.69
N GLY A 11 -2.87 3.47 -9.59
CA GLY A 11 -2.82 2.27 -10.40
C GLY A 11 -4.06 1.41 -10.26
N HIS A 12 -3.90 0.11 -10.50
CA HIS A 12 -4.99 -0.87 -10.41
C HIS A 12 -4.65 -1.93 -9.38
N GLY A 13 -5.67 -2.41 -8.68
CA GLY A 13 -5.57 -3.57 -7.80
C GLY A 13 -5.34 -4.88 -8.55
N PRO A 14 -5.22 -6.01 -7.84
CA PRO A 14 -5.30 -6.12 -6.38
C PRO A 14 -3.98 -5.88 -5.65
N SER A 15 -2.83 -5.90 -6.33
CA SER A 15 -1.51 -5.91 -5.68
C SER A 15 -0.51 -4.95 -6.30
N SER A 16 0.18 -4.19 -5.46
CA SER A 16 1.26 -3.32 -5.92
C SER A 16 2.48 -4.15 -6.33
N SER A 17 2.82 -5.19 -5.55
CA SER A 17 3.97 -6.06 -5.79
C SER A 17 3.72 -7.04 -6.94
N HIS A 18 2.49 -7.55 -7.09
CA HIS A 18 2.18 -8.65 -8.01
C HIS A 18 1.36 -8.23 -9.23
N THR A 19 0.76 -7.03 -9.25
CA THR A 19 0.00 -6.52 -10.40
C THR A 19 0.70 -5.31 -11.01
N MET A 20 0.87 -4.22 -10.25
CA MET A 20 1.45 -2.98 -10.78
C MET A 20 2.93 -3.14 -11.17
N GLY A 21 3.75 -3.76 -10.32
CA GLY A 21 5.16 -4.00 -10.61
C GLY A 21 5.38 -4.81 -11.89
N PRO A 22 4.80 -6.03 -12.01
CA PRO A 22 4.93 -6.86 -13.20
C PRO A 22 4.39 -6.24 -14.48
N MET A 23 3.26 -5.51 -14.43
CA MET A 23 2.75 -4.76 -15.58
C MET A 23 3.76 -3.72 -16.07
N ARG A 24 4.36 -2.96 -15.15
CA ARG A 24 5.37 -1.95 -15.49
C ARG A 24 6.65 -2.59 -16.04
N ALA A 25 7.06 -3.73 -15.48
CA ALA A 25 8.20 -4.48 -15.99
C ALA A 25 7.94 -4.94 -17.44
N ALA A 26 6.75 -5.46 -17.72
CA ALA A 26 6.34 -5.82 -19.08
C ALA A 26 6.37 -4.61 -20.04
N GLN A 27 5.91 -3.43 -19.59
CA GLN A 27 5.95 -2.19 -20.38
C GLN A 27 7.39 -1.79 -20.72
N MET A 28 8.30 -1.80 -19.72
CA MET A 28 9.71 -1.49 -19.93
C MET A 28 10.40 -2.51 -20.84
N PHE A 29 10.02 -3.78 -20.78
CA PHE A 29 10.60 -4.84 -21.60
C PHE A 29 10.15 -4.76 -23.05
N VAL A 30 8.85 -4.54 -23.29
CA VAL A 30 8.30 -4.49 -24.65
C VAL A 30 8.78 -3.26 -25.44
N GLU A 31 9.00 -2.13 -24.76
CA GLU A 31 9.55 -0.93 -25.39
C GLU A 31 10.92 -1.16 -26.01
N ARG A 32 11.73 -2.02 -25.39
CA ARG A 32 13.08 -2.38 -25.85
C ARG A 32 13.08 -3.51 -26.89
N ASN A 33 12.01 -4.30 -26.96
CA ASN A 33 11.93 -5.54 -27.76
C ASN A 33 10.79 -5.56 -28.78
N ARG A 34 10.48 -4.42 -29.42
CA ARG A 34 9.36 -4.31 -30.39
C ARG A 34 9.46 -5.23 -31.61
N GLY A 35 10.64 -5.76 -31.92
CA GLY A 35 10.87 -6.69 -33.05
C GLY A 35 10.75 -8.17 -32.67
N ALA A 36 10.43 -8.49 -31.42
CA ALA A 36 10.27 -9.87 -30.97
C ALA A 36 8.97 -10.48 -31.52
N VAL A 37 9.01 -11.76 -31.87
CA VAL A 37 7.83 -12.53 -32.33
C VAL A 37 7.31 -13.48 -31.24
N ARG A 38 8.08 -13.65 -30.16
CA ARG A 38 7.72 -14.46 -29.00
C ARG A 38 8.34 -13.87 -27.73
N PHE A 39 7.56 -13.92 -26.65
CA PHE A 39 8.01 -13.62 -25.30
C PHE A 39 7.82 -14.83 -24.38
N ASN A 40 8.81 -15.08 -23.53
CA ASN A 40 8.67 -15.97 -22.38
C ASN A 40 8.84 -15.15 -21.10
N VAL A 41 8.00 -15.43 -20.11
CA VAL A 41 8.11 -14.83 -18.79
C VAL A 41 8.11 -15.93 -17.74
N THR A 42 9.16 -15.98 -16.93
CA THR A 42 9.22 -16.90 -15.79
C THR A 42 9.08 -16.13 -14.49
N LEU A 43 8.11 -16.50 -13.67
CA LEU A 43 7.85 -15.92 -12.36
C LEU A 43 8.44 -16.82 -11.28
N TYR A 44 9.05 -16.25 -10.24
CA TYR A 44 9.78 -16.97 -9.20
C TYR A 44 9.22 -16.69 -7.80
N GLY A 45 9.53 -17.58 -6.86
CA GLY A 45 9.31 -17.39 -5.42
C GLY A 45 7.88 -16.98 -5.05
N SER A 46 7.76 -15.96 -4.18
CA SER A 46 6.48 -15.44 -3.70
C SER A 46 5.60 -14.90 -4.84
N LEU A 47 6.22 -14.30 -5.87
CA LEU A 47 5.52 -13.79 -7.05
C LEU A 47 4.82 -14.92 -7.80
N ALA A 48 5.48 -16.07 -7.94
CA ALA A 48 4.86 -17.23 -8.55
C ALA A 48 3.85 -17.94 -7.64
N ALA A 49 4.10 -17.97 -6.33
CA ALA A 49 3.24 -18.66 -5.37
C ALA A 49 1.84 -18.05 -5.31
N THR A 50 1.74 -16.71 -5.32
CA THR A 50 0.45 -16.01 -5.15
C THR A 50 0.00 -15.24 -6.40
N GLY A 51 0.82 -15.16 -7.45
CA GLY A 51 0.58 -14.27 -8.58
C GLY A 51 -0.72 -14.53 -9.34
N LYS A 52 -1.25 -15.76 -9.37
CA LYS A 52 -2.58 -16.03 -9.94
C LYS A 52 -3.70 -15.34 -9.17
N GLY A 53 -3.65 -15.38 -7.83
CA GLY A 53 -4.59 -14.66 -6.98
C GLY A 53 -4.45 -13.14 -7.11
N HIS A 54 -3.24 -12.69 -7.45
CA HIS A 54 -2.93 -11.29 -7.68
C HIS A 54 -3.07 -10.81 -9.14
N MET A 55 -3.58 -11.66 -10.04
CA MET A 55 -3.74 -11.33 -11.47
C MET A 55 -2.43 -10.92 -12.17
N THR A 56 -1.29 -11.46 -11.74
CA THR A 56 0.04 -11.17 -12.32
C THR A 56 0.12 -11.55 -13.78
N ASP A 57 -0.46 -12.70 -14.16
CA ASP A 57 -0.55 -13.14 -15.54
C ASP A 57 -1.39 -12.20 -16.39
N ALA A 58 -2.59 -11.85 -15.94
CA ALA A 58 -3.45 -10.90 -16.65
C ALA A 58 -2.71 -9.58 -16.90
N ALA A 59 -2.03 -9.05 -15.87
CA ALA A 59 -1.27 -7.81 -15.95
C ALA A 59 -0.10 -7.84 -16.95
N ILE A 60 0.63 -8.97 -17.02
CA ILE A 60 1.73 -9.15 -17.97
C ILE A 60 1.20 -9.37 -19.39
N LEU A 61 0.18 -10.21 -19.54
CA LEU A 61 -0.41 -10.55 -20.84
C LEU A 61 -1.09 -9.35 -21.49
N GLU A 62 -1.74 -8.48 -20.72
CA GLU A 62 -2.33 -7.23 -21.23
C GLU A 62 -1.31 -6.38 -22.01
N VAL A 63 -0.05 -6.40 -21.59
CA VAL A 63 1.02 -5.60 -22.19
C VAL A 63 1.75 -6.35 -23.31
N LEU A 64 2.13 -7.61 -23.08
CA LEU A 64 3.00 -8.35 -24.02
C LEU A 64 2.23 -9.05 -25.13
N GLN A 65 1.04 -9.59 -24.84
CA GLN A 65 0.25 -10.37 -25.78
C GLN A 65 -0.18 -9.60 -27.04
N PRO A 66 -0.49 -8.27 -26.98
CA PRO A 66 -0.77 -7.48 -28.17
C PRO A 66 0.42 -7.33 -29.14
N VAL A 67 1.66 -7.50 -28.64
CA VAL A 67 2.88 -7.36 -29.45
C VAL A 67 3.32 -8.70 -30.01
N ALA A 68 3.39 -9.73 -29.18
CA ALA A 68 3.82 -11.07 -29.60
C ALA A 68 3.23 -12.17 -28.71
N LYS A 69 3.29 -13.42 -29.21
CA LYS A 69 2.85 -14.59 -28.45
C LYS A 69 3.64 -14.67 -27.14
N THR A 70 2.95 -14.63 -26.02
CA THR A 70 3.56 -14.64 -24.69
C THR A 70 3.24 -15.93 -23.95
N THR A 71 4.25 -16.54 -23.33
CA THR A 71 4.10 -17.72 -22.46
C THR A 71 4.56 -17.38 -21.05
N ILE A 72 3.80 -17.80 -20.03
CA ILE A 72 4.14 -17.58 -18.62
C ILE A 72 4.40 -18.92 -17.92
N THR A 73 5.57 -19.03 -17.29
CA THR A 73 6.01 -20.17 -16.46
C THR A 73 6.03 -19.76 -14.99
N TRP A 74 5.60 -20.67 -14.11
CA TRP A 74 5.45 -20.41 -12.67
C TRP A 74 6.39 -21.30 -11.86
N GLU A 75 7.37 -20.72 -11.18
CA GLU A 75 8.39 -21.42 -10.39
C GLU A 75 8.35 -21.02 -8.90
N PRO A 76 7.29 -21.37 -8.15
CA PRO A 76 7.09 -20.91 -6.77
C PRO A 76 8.13 -21.43 -5.77
N LYS A 77 8.86 -22.49 -6.14
CA LYS A 77 9.88 -23.12 -5.28
C LYS A 77 11.29 -22.58 -5.51
N ILE A 78 11.48 -21.77 -6.55
CA ILE A 78 12.79 -21.21 -6.91
C ILE A 78 12.80 -19.77 -6.44
N PHE A 79 13.70 -19.44 -5.52
CA PHE A 79 13.91 -18.08 -5.02
C PHE A 79 15.21 -17.53 -5.60
N LEU A 80 15.11 -16.38 -6.24
CA LEU A 80 16.25 -15.64 -6.75
C LEU A 80 16.91 -14.83 -5.61
N PRO A 81 18.22 -14.55 -5.69
CA PRO A 81 19.01 -14.08 -4.55
C PRO A 81 18.70 -12.64 -4.09
N PHE A 82 18.16 -11.79 -4.96
CA PHE A 82 17.96 -10.36 -4.64
C PHE A 82 16.70 -10.09 -3.82
N HIS A 83 15.55 -10.64 -4.23
CA HIS A 83 14.26 -10.44 -3.57
C HIS A 83 13.30 -11.59 -3.88
N PRO A 84 12.35 -11.95 -2.98
CA PRO A 84 11.41 -13.07 -3.20
C PRO A 84 10.51 -12.95 -4.43
N ASN A 85 10.23 -11.73 -4.88
CA ASN A 85 9.36 -11.46 -6.03
C ASN A 85 10.17 -11.23 -7.32
N GLY A 86 10.78 -12.30 -7.83
CA GLY A 86 11.60 -12.27 -9.04
C GLY A 86 10.83 -12.63 -10.31
N MET A 87 11.21 -12.02 -11.43
CA MET A 87 10.69 -12.33 -12.75
C MET A 87 11.80 -12.24 -13.80
N LEU A 88 11.78 -13.17 -14.76
CA LEU A 88 12.67 -13.22 -15.91
C LEU A 88 11.84 -13.01 -17.17
N PHE A 89 12.20 -12.01 -17.97
CA PHE A 89 11.63 -11.76 -19.29
C PHE A 89 12.62 -12.15 -20.37
N GLU A 90 12.16 -12.89 -21.37
CA GLU A 90 12.98 -13.32 -22.51
C GLU A 90 12.22 -13.01 -23.81
N SER A 91 12.93 -12.53 -24.81
CA SER A 91 12.38 -12.18 -26.12
C SER A 91 13.11 -12.91 -27.25
N PHE A 92 12.38 -13.27 -28.30
CA PHE A 92 12.92 -14.10 -29.39
C PHE A 92 12.53 -13.57 -30.77
N ASN A 93 13.41 -13.78 -31.75
CA ASN A 93 13.19 -13.43 -33.16
C ASN A 93 12.53 -14.58 -33.95
N GLU A 94 12.31 -14.37 -35.27
CA GLU A 94 11.70 -15.36 -36.18
C GLU A 94 12.48 -16.69 -36.31
N ASN A 95 13.79 -16.67 -36.04
CA ASN A 95 14.65 -17.85 -36.08
C ASN A 95 14.71 -18.58 -34.72
N ASP A 96 13.89 -18.17 -33.75
CA ASP A 96 13.89 -18.67 -32.38
C ASP A 96 15.17 -18.34 -31.58
N GLU A 97 15.93 -17.34 -32.01
CA GLU A 97 17.10 -16.83 -31.30
C GLU A 97 16.69 -15.81 -30.25
N GLU A 98 17.30 -15.88 -29.07
CA GLU A 98 17.09 -14.92 -27.98
C GLU A 98 17.66 -13.54 -28.33
N LEU A 99 16.83 -12.50 -28.20
CA LEU A 99 17.20 -11.10 -28.42
C LEU A 99 17.65 -10.43 -27.13
N GLU A 100 16.87 -10.59 -26.06
CA GLU A 100 17.17 -10.05 -24.73
C GLU A 100 16.60 -10.98 -23.65
N SER A 101 17.38 -11.13 -22.58
CA SER A 101 17.00 -11.76 -21.33
C SER A 101 17.19 -10.76 -20.17
N TRP A 102 16.14 -10.51 -19.41
CA TRP A 102 16.11 -9.48 -18.38
C TRP A 102 15.44 -9.99 -17.09
N THR A 103 16.26 -10.13 -16.05
CA THR A 103 15.79 -10.41 -14.68
C THR A 103 15.51 -9.12 -13.94
N VAL A 104 14.33 -9.02 -13.32
CA VAL A 104 13.92 -7.90 -12.49
C VAL A 104 13.07 -8.37 -11.31
N TYR A 105 12.99 -7.54 -10.27
CA TYR A 105 12.29 -7.86 -9.03
C TYR A 105 11.29 -6.77 -8.67
N SER A 106 10.15 -7.17 -8.12
CA SER A 106 9.14 -6.26 -7.56
C SER A 106 9.29 -6.15 -6.04
N ILE A 107 9.93 -5.09 -5.58
CA ILE A 107 10.42 -4.96 -4.19
C ILE A 107 9.44 -4.25 -3.23
N GLY A 108 8.16 -4.14 -3.61
CA GLY A 108 7.12 -3.48 -2.79
C GLY A 108 6.72 -2.10 -3.32
N GLY A 109 5.45 -1.73 -3.06
CA GLY A 109 4.85 -0.51 -3.62
C GLY A 109 4.83 -0.44 -5.16
N GLY A 110 5.07 -1.56 -5.86
CA GLY A 110 5.20 -1.62 -7.32
C GLY A 110 6.55 -1.12 -7.86
N THR A 111 7.56 -0.99 -7.00
CA THR A 111 8.90 -0.53 -7.37
C THR A 111 9.69 -1.69 -7.98
N LEU A 112 10.46 -1.40 -9.04
CA LEU A 112 11.30 -2.39 -9.73
C LEU A 112 12.78 -2.18 -9.46
N ALA A 113 13.51 -3.28 -9.21
CA ALA A 113 14.96 -3.25 -9.04
C ALA A 113 15.60 -4.59 -9.44
N ASN A 114 16.90 -4.59 -9.67
CA ASN A 114 17.81 -5.72 -9.78
C ASN A 114 19.24 -5.27 -9.39
N GLU A 115 20.25 -6.11 -9.61
CA GLU A 115 21.64 -5.87 -9.23
C GLU A 115 22.28 -4.64 -9.94
N SER A 116 21.78 -4.29 -11.13
CA SER A 116 22.32 -3.23 -12.00
C SER A 116 21.37 -2.03 -12.19
N PHE A 117 20.07 -2.24 -12.00
CA PHE A 117 19.00 -1.29 -12.16
C PHE A 117 18.27 -1.12 -10.83
N ASN A 118 18.09 0.11 -10.38
CA ASN A 118 17.25 0.37 -9.23
C ASN A 118 16.42 1.61 -9.50
N GLU A 119 15.11 1.45 -9.61
CA GLU A 119 14.17 2.56 -9.78
C GLU A 119 14.29 3.58 -8.63
N LEU A 120 14.70 3.12 -7.45
CA LEU A 120 14.93 3.95 -6.26
C LEU A 120 16.15 4.87 -6.38
N LYS A 121 16.97 4.78 -7.43
CA LYS A 121 18.05 5.77 -7.69
C LYS A 121 17.51 7.13 -8.16
N THR A 122 16.24 7.43 -7.92
CA THR A 122 15.70 8.78 -8.08
C THR A 122 16.42 9.74 -7.13
N ALA A 123 16.42 11.04 -7.46
CA ALA A 123 17.03 12.07 -6.62
C ALA A 123 16.45 12.01 -5.20
N GLN A 124 17.34 12.00 -4.20
CA GLN A 124 16.93 12.12 -2.80
C GLN A 124 16.28 13.49 -2.60
N VAL A 125 14.99 13.50 -2.29
CA VAL A 125 14.16 14.72 -2.15
C VAL A 125 14.25 15.28 -0.73
N TYR A 126 14.33 14.40 0.26
CA TYR A 126 14.39 14.77 1.68
C TYR A 126 15.77 14.54 2.26
N GLU A 127 16.28 15.50 3.01
CA GLU A 127 17.57 15.39 3.72
C GLU A 127 17.44 14.57 5.02
N MET A 128 16.40 14.84 5.82
CA MET A 128 16.11 14.10 7.05
C MET A 128 15.40 12.78 6.75
N SER A 129 15.72 11.74 7.53
CA SER A 129 15.14 10.39 7.37
C SER A 129 14.43 9.85 8.60
N THR A 130 14.41 10.57 9.71
CA THR A 130 13.72 10.14 10.96
C THR A 130 12.64 11.14 11.35
N ILE A 131 11.57 10.68 11.98
CA ILE A 131 10.53 11.60 12.47
C ILE A 131 11.09 12.47 13.60
N LYS A 132 11.99 11.93 14.44
CA LYS A 132 12.69 12.70 15.46
C LYS A 132 13.39 13.95 14.91
N ASP A 133 14.16 13.81 13.83
CA ASP A 133 14.88 14.96 13.25
C ASP A 133 13.91 15.96 12.63
N ILE A 134 12.88 15.48 11.94
CA ILE A 134 11.84 16.32 11.32
C ILE A 134 11.02 17.05 12.39
N GLN A 135 10.69 16.40 13.49
CA GLN A 135 9.97 17.00 14.61
C GLN A 135 10.82 18.08 15.26
N ALA A 136 12.12 17.83 15.48
CA ALA A 136 13.04 18.85 16.00
C ALA A 136 13.13 20.08 15.06
N TRP A 137 13.07 19.87 13.74
CA TRP A 137 12.96 20.94 12.77
C TRP A 137 11.63 21.71 12.87
N CYS A 138 10.49 21.02 13.04
CA CYS A 138 9.19 21.64 13.25
C CYS A 138 9.20 22.53 14.50
N GLU A 139 9.72 22.01 15.62
CA GLU A 139 9.82 22.72 16.90
C GLU A 139 10.76 23.95 16.80
N LYS A 140 11.88 23.82 16.09
CA LYS A 140 12.84 24.91 15.90
C LYS A 140 12.30 26.03 15.03
N THR A 141 11.51 25.71 14.00
CA THR A 141 11.10 26.68 12.97
C THR A 141 9.67 27.18 13.12
N GLY A 142 8.84 26.49 13.91
CA GLY A 142 7.41 26.78 14.06
C GLY A 142 6.53 26.22 12.94
N HIS A 143 7.11 25.48 11.98
CA HIS A 143 6.38 24.80 10.91
C HIS A 143 5.83 23.44 11.37
N SER A 144 4.96 22.86 10.55
CA SER A 144 4.38 21.53 10.67
C SER A 144 4.96 20.56 9.64
N TYR A 145 4.65 19.26 9.75
CA TYR A 145 5.17 18.21 8.88
C TYR A 145 4.85 18.43 7.39
N TRP A 146 3.64 18.91 7.06
CA TRP A 146 3.26 19.15 5.67
C TRP A 146 4.02 20.33 5.04
N GLU A 147 4.47 21.30 5.83
CA GLU A 147 5.29 22.43 5.34
C GLU A 147 6.70 21.95 5.03
N TYR A 148 7.23 21.00 5.80
CA TYR A 148 8.49 20.33 5.45
C TYR A 148 8.37 19.57 4.11
N VAL A 149 7.22 18.92 3.87
CA VAL A 149 6.96 18.25 2.58
C VAL A 149 6.96 19.25 1.43
N GLU A 150 6.27 20.38 1.55
CA GLU A 150 6.27 21.44 0.52
C GLU A 150 7.66 22.02 0.29
N GLN A 151 8.45 22.22 1.36
CA GLN A 151 9.82 22.72 1.24
C GLN A 151 10.73 21.76 0.45
N CYS A 152 10.54 20.44 0.61
CA CYS A 152 11.36 19.43 -0.06
C CYS A 152 10.87 19.11 -1.48
N GLU A 153 9.56 18.97 -1.68
CA GLU A 153 8.96 18.50 -2.94
C GLU A 153 8.57 19.63 -3.89
N GLY A 154 8.52 20.87 -3.42
CA GLY A 154 8.04 22.01 -4.19
C GLY A 154 6.52 22.07 -4.33
N PRO A 155 5.97 23.17 -4.91
CA PRO A 155 4.53 23.40 -5.01
C PRO A 155 3.79 22.39 -5.92
N GLU A 156 4.49 21.71 -6.84
CA GLU A 156 3.94 20.69 -7.73
C GLU A 156 3.41 19.45 -7.00
N ILE A 157 3.79 19.26 -5.73
CA ILE A 157 3.28 18.16 -4.92
C ILE A 157 1.76 18.29 -4.71
N TRP A 158 1.23 19.51 -4.69
CA TRP A 158 -0.17 19.77 -4.40
C TRP A 158 -1.09 19.30 -5.52
N ASP A 159 -0.70 19.50 -6.78
CA ASP A 159 -1.45 19.02 -7.94
C ASP A 159 -1.50 17.48 -7.95
N TYR A 160 -0.38 16.84 -7.61
CA TYR A 160 -0.32 15.39 -7.50
C TYR A 160 -1.18 14.86 -6.36
N LEU A 161 -1.11 15.46 -5.16
CA LEU A 161 -1.94 15.07 -4.03
C LEU A 161 -3.43 15.31 -4.30
N ALA A 162 -3.78 16.31 -5.10
CA ALA A 162 -5.15 16.55 -5.55
C ALA A 162 -5.65 15.42 -6.47
N GLU A 163 -4.82 14.94 -7.40
CA GLU A 163 -5.14 13.77 -8.22
C GLU A 163 -5.30 12.50 -7.37
N VAL A 164 -4.36 12.27 -6.44
CA VAL A 164 -4.44 11.17 -5.46
C VAL A 164 -5.76 11.21 -4.70
N TRP A 165 -6.13 12.40 -4.20
CA TRP A 165 -7.36 12.57 -3.44
C TRP A 165 -8.62 12.35 -4.28
N ASP A 166 -8.64 12.82 -5.53
CA ASP A 166 -9.74 12.56 -6.47
C ASP A 166 -9.93 11.05 -6.73
N VAL A 167 -8.85 10.32 -6.99
CA VAL A 167 -8.91 8.86 -7.19
C VAL A 167 -9.37 8.15 -5.92
N MET A 168 -8.88 8.56 -4.74
CA MET A 168 -9.32 8.02 -3.45
C MET A 168 -10.84 8.20 -3.22
N GLN A 169 -11.38 9.39 -3.51
CA GLN A 169 -12.82 9.67 -3.39
C GLN A 169 -13.65 8.82 -4.36
N LYS A 170 -13.20 8.72 -5.62
CA LYS A 170 -13.86 7.91 -6.64
C LYS A 170 -13.87 6.42 -6.26
N ALA A 171 -12.78 5.89 -5.72
CA ALA A 171 -12.74 4.50 -5.26
C ALA A 171 -13.75 4.22 -4.13
N VAL A 172 -13.91 5.16 -3.17
CA VAL A 172 -14.95 5.05 -2.13
C VAL A 172 -16.34 5.04 -2.76
N GLN A 173 -16.63 5.97 -3.67
CA GLN A 173 -17.94 6.10 -4.31
C GLN A 173 -18.29 4.86 -5.15
N SER A 174 -17.39 4.44 -6.04
CA SER A 174 -17.57 3.25 -6.87
C SER A 174 -17.79 2.00 -6.02
N GLY A 175 -16.99 1.82 -4.96
CA GLY A 175 -17.12 0.65 -4.09
C GLY A 175 -18.43 0.61 -3.29
N LEU A 176 -19.01 1.77 -2.96
CA LEU A 176 -20.32 1.86 -2.28
C LEU A 176 -21.49 1.57 -3.22
N GLU A 177 -21.33 1.79 -4.53
CA GLU A 177 -22.36 1.54 -5.55
C GLU A 177 -22.28 0.12 -6.12
N ALA A 178 -21.09 -0.49 -6.07
CA ALA A 178 -20.84 -1.79 -6.66
C ALA A 178 -21.46 -2.96 -5.87
N GLU A 179 -22.10 -3.86 -6.59
CA GLU A 179 -22.61 -5.13 -6.08
C GLU A 179 -21.90 -6.33 -6.74
N GLY A 180 -22.11 -7.53 -6.22
CA GLY A 180 -21.62 -8.77 -6.81
C GLY A 180 -20.68 -9.56 -5.91
N ILE A 181 -19.97 -10.51 -6.53
CA ILE A 181 -19.04 -11.44 -5.87
C ILE A 181 -17.61 -11.07 -6.28
N LEU A 182 -16.70 -11.04 -5.33
CA LEU A 182 -15.27 -10.81 -5.58
C LEU A 182 -14.69 -11.96 -6.43
N PRO A 183 -13.77 -11.66 -7.37
CA PRO A 183 -13.11 -12.69 -8.18
C PRO A 183 -12.22 -13.60 -7.31
N GLY A 184 -11.65 -14.67 -7.88
CA GLY A 184 -10.71 -15.54 -7.16
C GLY A 184 -11.33 -16.76 -6.45
N GLY A 185 -12.64 -16.96 -6.54
CA GLY A 185 -13.27 -18.25 -6.21
C GLY A 185 -13.63 -18.47 -4.73
N LEU A 186 -13.42 -17.49 -3.85
CA LEU A 186 -13.83 -17.58 -2.43
C LEU A 186 -15.34 -17.36 -2.19
N GLY A 187 -16.10 -16.96 -3.20
CA GLY A 187 -17.54 -16.71 -3.06
C GLY A 187 -17.89 -15.53 -2.15
N ILE A 188 -16.96 -14.60 -1.93
CA ILE A 188 -17.15 -13.46 -1.05
C ILE A 188 -17.99 -12.40 -1.77
N ARG A 189 -19.16 -12.07 -1.22
CA ARG A 189 -19.98 -10.95 -1.69
C ARG A 189 -19.36 -9.61 -1.28
N ARG A 190 -19.49 -8.60 -2.13
CA ARG A 190 -19.28 -7.19 -1.78
C ARG A 190 -20.28 -6.74 -0.71
N LYS A 191 -19.83 -6.03 0.32
CA LYS A 191 -20.59 -5.69 1.53
C LYS A 191 -20.58 -4.20 1.85
N ALA A 192 -19.79 -3.38 1.16
CA ALA A 192 -19.63 -1.97 1.48
C ALA A 192 -20.97 -1.21 1.55
N SER A 193 -21.84 -1.41 0.55
CA SER A 193 -23.18 -0.81 0.49
C SER A 193 -24.07 -1.22 1.67
N ASP A 194 -24.12 -2.52 1.97
CA ASP A 194 -24.89 -3.06 3.10
C ASP A 194 -24.42 -2.48 4.44
N TYR A 195 -23.09 -2.34 4.62
CA TYR A 195 -22.51 -1.74 5.82
C TYR A 195 -22.92 -0.27 5.96
N LEU A 196 -22.91 0.50 4.88
CA LEU A 196 -23.35 1.90 4.90
C LEU A 196 -24.83 2.04 5.26
N ILE A 197 -25.69 1.20 4.66
CA ILE A 197 -27.14 1.19 4.95
C ILE A 197 -27.37 0.88 6.43
N ARG A 198 -26.72 -0.16 6.96
CA ARG A 198 -26.83 -0.55 8.36
C ARG A 198 -26.30 0.55 9.30
N ALA A 199 -25.17 1.16 8.96
CA ALA A 199 -24.58 2.25 9.75
C ALA A 199 -25.55 3.43 9.91
N LYS A 200 -26.25 3.81 8.83
CA LYS A 200 -27.26 4.89 8.85
C LYS A 200 -28.44 4.61 9.79
N GLY A 201 -28.71 3.35 10.12
CA GLY A 201 -29.78 2.95 11.05
C GLY A 201 -29.41 3.10 12.53
N TYR A 202 -28.14 3.34 12.87
CA TYR A 202 -27.70 3.51 14.25
C TYR A 202 -27.60 4.99 14.69
N GLY A 203 -27.53 5.21 16.01
CA GLY A 203 -27.23 6.52 16.60
C GLY A 203 -25.84 7.04 16.23
N SER A 204 -25.59 8.33 16.48
CA SER A 204 -24.44 9.09 15.93
C SER A 204 -23.06 8.41 16.08
N SER A 205 -22.70 7.94 17.27
CA SER A 205 -21.39 7.32 17.54
C SER A 205 -21.18 6.03 16.73
N ILE A 206 -22.17 5.12 16.79
CA ILE A 206 -22.11 3.83 16.08
C ILE A 206 -22.22 4.06 14.56
N LYS A 207 -23.04 5.02 14.12
CA LYS A 207 -23.13 5.43 12.71
C LYS A 207 -21.78 5.90 12.19
N SER A 208 -21.09 6.75 12.93
CA SER A 208 -19.75 7.26 12.57
C SER A 208 -18.77 6.12 12.30
N ARG A 209 -18.70 5.17 13.24
CA ARG A 209 -17.81 4.00 13.12
C ARG A 209 -18.22 3.06 11.99
N GLY A 210 -19.52 2.81 11.82
CA GLY A 210 -20.04 2.00 10.73
C GLY A 210 -19.77 2.60 9.34
N MET A 211 -19.80 3.93 9.21
CA MET A 211 -19.43 4.62 7.97
C MET A 211 -17.95 4.42 7.62
N VAL A 212 -17.05 4.52 8.60
CA VAL A 212 -15.61 4.26 8.39
C VAL A 212 -15.38 2.82 7.89
N TYR A 213 -16.07 1.84 8.48
CA TYR A 213 -16.02 0.46 7.99
C TYR A 213 -16.52 0.36 6.55
N ALA A 214 -17.67 0.95 6.24
CA ALA A 214 -18.22 0.92 4.89
C ALA A 214 -17.26 1.52 3.85
N PHE A 215 -16.60 2.64 4.16
CA PHE A 215 -15.66 3.29 3.24
C PHE A 215 -14.38 2.49 3.05
N ALA A 216 -13.84 1.87 4.11
CA ALA A 216 -12.68 1.01 4.00
C ALA A 216 -12.97 -0.24 3.18
N LEU A 217 -14.14 -0.87 3.42
CA LEU A 217 -14.62 -2.01 2.64
C LEU A 217 -14.79 -1.62 1.16
N ALA A 218 -15.40 -0.47 0.88
CA ALA A 218 -15.62 0.00 -0.50
C ALA A 218 -14.32 0.00 -1.31
N VAL A 219 -13.27 0.63 -0.78
CA VAL A 219 -12.00 0.74 -1.49
C VAL A 219 -11.26 -0.60 -1.56
N SER A 220 -11.29 -1.40 -0.48
CA SER A 220 -10.64 -2.72 -0.50
C SER A 220 -11.36 -3.72 -1.42
N GLU A 221 -12.68 -3.63 -1.56
CA GLU A 221 -13.48 -4.43 -2.50
C GLU A 221 -13.22 -3.99 -3.95
N GLU A 222 -13.11 -2.69 -4.22
CA GLU A 222 -12.65 -2.17 -5.53
C GLU A 222 -11.27 -2.70 -5.89
N ASN A 223 -10.32 -2.64 -4.95
CA ASN A 223 -8.98 -3.18 -5.14
C ASN A 223 -9.01 -4.68 -5.48
N ALA A 224 -9.75 -5.48 -4.70
CA ALA A 224 -9.86 -6.92 -4.92
C ALA A 224 -10.47 -7.29 -6.29
N CYS A 225 -11.21 -6.37 -6.91
CA CYS A 225 -11.77 -6.51 -8.26
C CYS A 225 -10.88 -5.95 -9.38
N GLY A 226 -9.67 -5.47 -9.08
CA GLY A 226 -8.79 -4.85 -10.09
C GLY A 226 -9.16 -3.40 -10.44
N GLY A 227 -9.99 -2.75 -9.62
CA GLY A 227 -10.38 -1.36 -9.82
C GLY A 227 -9.21 -0.38 -9.69
N LYS A 228 -9.41 0.85 -10.18
CA LYS A 228 -8.44 1.94 -10.06
C LYS A 228 -8.38 2.44 -8.62
N ILE A 229 -7.20 2.39 -8.01
CA ILE A 229 -6.96 2.78 -6.61
C ILE A 229 -5.67 3.59 -6.47
N VAL A 230 -5.39 4.05 -5.25
CA VAL A 230 -4.09 4.63 -4.87
C VAL A 230 -3.46 3.75 -3.79
N THR A 231 -2.18 3.45 -3.91
CA THR A 231 -1.43 2.79 -2.83
C THR A 231 -1.38 3.68 -1.58
N ALA A 232 -1.46 3.09 -0.38
CA ALA A 232 -1.33 3.85 0.86
C ALA A 232 -0.89 3.00 2.08
N PRO A 233 0.37 2.51 2.15
CA PRO A 233 1.43 2.61 1.13
C PRO A 233 1.41 1.48 0.09
N THR A 234 0.53 0.47 0.22
CA THR A 234 0.37 -0.62 -0.76
C THR A 234 -1.06 -0.73 -1.25
N CYS A 235 -1.31 -1.56 -2.26
CA CYS A 235 -2.67 -1.88 -2.68
C CYS A 235 -3.44 -2.65 -1.59
N GLY A 236 -2.74 -3.50 -0.82
CA GLY A 236 -3.36 -4.29 0.26
C GLY A 236 -3.90 -3.45 1.42
N SER A 237 -3.37 -2.24 1.61
CA SER A 237 -3.79 -1.29 2.66
C SER A 237 -4.44 -0.01 2.12
N CYS A 238 -4.83 0.01 0.84
CA CYS A 238 -5.34 1.20 0.15
C CYS A 238 -6.66 1.75 0.73
N GLY A 239 -7.39 0.98 1.53
CA GLY A 239 -8.68 1.40 2.09
C GLY A 239 -8.58 2.27 3.33
N VAL A 240 -7.46 2.23 4.06
CA VAL A 240 -7.33 2.91 5.37
C VAL A 240 -7.38 4.43 5.23
N MET A 241 -6.47 4.99 4.43
CA MET A 241 -6.36 6.44 4.21
C MET A 241 -7.65 7.07 3.67
N PRO A 242 -8.22 6.61 2.53
CA PRO A 242 -9.45 7.18 2.00
C PRO A 242 -10.63 7.03 2.97
N ALA A 243 -10.75 5.92 3.70
CA ALA A 243 -11.85 5.75 4.65
C ALA A 243 -11.82 6.81 5.76
N VAL A 244 -10.65 7.07 6.34
CA VAL A 244 -10.48 8.08 7.39
C VAL A 244 -10.70 9.48 6.85
N LEU A 245 -10.05 9.85 5.74
CA LEU A 245 -10.13 11.20 5.18
C LEU A 245 -11.52 11.52 4.62
N TYR A 246 -12.16 10.57 3.93
CA TYR A 246 -13.50 10.73 3.39
C TYR A 246 -14.52 10.89 4.51
N HIS A 247 -14.41 10.08 5.57
CA HIS A 247 -15.25 10.20 6.75
C HIS A 247 -15.11 11.57 7.44
N LEU A 248 -13.88 12.03 7.65
CA LEU A 248 -13.63 13.33 8.28
C LEU A 248 -14.09 14.49 7.41
N LYS A 249 -13.90 14.41 6.09
CA LYS A 249 -14.43 15.40 5.14
C LYS A 249 -15.96 15.48 5.20
N ASP A 250 -16.64 14.34 5.11
CA ASP A 250 -18.11 14.26 5.07
C ASP A 250 -18.74 14.71 6.39
N THR A 251 -18.15 14.35 7.53
CA THR A 251 -18.75 14.63 8.84
C THR A 251 -18.32 15.94 9.49
N ARG A 252 -17.18 16.51 9.10
CA ARG A 252 -16.61 17.74 9.70
C ARG A 252 -16.43 18.89 8.70
N GLU A 253 -16.81 18.69 7.44
CA GLU A 253 -16.78 19.71 6.39
C GLU A 253 -15.37 20.31 6.14
N PHE A 254 -14.32 19.49 6.31
CA PHE A 254 -12.97 19.93 5.99
C PHE A 254 -12.83 20.25 4.48
N ARG A 255 -12.21 21.39 4.19
CA ARG A 255 -11.86 21.80 2.82
C ARG A 255 -10.80 20.87 2.23
N ASP A 256 -10.80 20.69 0.91
CA ASP A 256 -9.82 19.82 0.25
C ASP A 256 -8.38 20.25 0.50
N SER A 257 -8.10 21.55 0.57
CA SER A 257 -6.75 22.03 0.93
C SER A 257 -6.24 21.53 2.28
N ARG A 258 -7.13 21.26 3.25
CA ARG A 258 -6.76 20.65 4.54
C ARG A 258 -6.53 19.15 4.39
N ILE A 259 -7.30 18.48 3.55
CA ILE A 259 -7.11 17.05 3.22
C ILE A 259 -5.75 16.84 2.54
N LEU A 260 -5.37 17.71 1.59
CA LEU A 260 -4.07 17.60 0.90
C LEU A 260 -2.90 17.77 1.88
N ARG A 261 -2.99 18.71 2.82
CA ARG A 261 -1.98 18.86 3.89
C ARG A 261 -1.90 17.60 4.76
N ALA A 262 -3.05 17.00 5.09
CA ALA A 262 -3.08 15.75 5.84
C ALA A 262 -2.45 14.58 5.07
N LEU A 263 -2.72 14.48 3.76
CA LEU A 263 -2.07 13.51 2.87
C LEU A 263 -0.55 13.71 2.80
N ALA A 264 -0.08 14.96 2.73
CA ALA A 264 1.35 15.28 2.75
C ALA A 264 2.01 14.77 4.05
N THR A 265 1.42 15.06 5.20
CA THR A 265 1.91 14.55 6.50
C THR A 265 1.88 13.04 6.58
N ALA A 266 0.76 12.39 6.23
CA ALA A 266 0.69 10.94 6.15
C ALA A 266 1.78 10.34 5.24
N GLY A 267 1.99 10.94 4.06
CA GLY A 267 2.99 10.50 3.10
C GLY A 267 4.40 10.53 3.70
N LEU A 268 4.71 11.58 4.47
CA LEU A 268 5.99 11.71 5.15
C LEU A 268 6.24 10.60 6.17
N PHE A 269 5.26 10.27 7.01
CA PHE A 269 5.36 9.15 7.96
C PHE A 269 5.54 7.81 7.22
N GLY A 270 4.75 7.55 6.17
CA GLY A 270 4.92 6.36 5.33
C GLY A 270 6.31 6.28 4.69
N ASN A 271 6.88 7.42 4.28
CA ASN A 271 8.19 7.51 3.67
C ASN A 271 9.33 7.23 4.66
N VAL A 272 9.20 7.68 5.91
CA VAL A 272 10.15 7.31 6.98
C VAL A 272 10.13 5.79 7.21
N VAL A 273 8.96 5.16 7.26
CA VAL A 273 8.87 3.71 7.43
C VAL A 273 9.51 2.97 6.24
N ARG A 274 9.17 3.38 5.01
CA ARG A 274 9.74 2.81 3.78
C ARG A 274 11.26 2.96 3.73
N THR A 275 11.80 4.10 4.17
CA THR A 275 13.25 4.38 4.12
C THR A 275 14.03 3.55 5.13
N ASN A 276 13.52 3.41 6.36
CA ASN A 276 14.28 2.82 7.46
C ASN A 276 13.92 1.36 7.75
N ALA A 277 12.85 0.84 7.15
CA ALA A 277 12.42 -0.55 7.28
C ALA A 277 11.98 -1.09 5.91
N SER A 278 10.72 -1.48 5.76
CA SER A 278 10.11 -1.88 4.49
C SER A 278 8.59 -1.71 4.58
N VAL A 279 7.96 -1.56 3.42
CA VAL A 279 6.49 -1.61 3.27
C VAL A 279 6.04 -2.85 2.50
N SER A 280 6.95 -3.83 2.32
CA SER A 280 6.69 -5.07 1.60
C SER A 280 6.14 -6.15 2.54
N GLY A 281 4.96 -6.68 2.23
CA GLY A 281 4.37 -7.81 2.95
C GLY A 281 5.26 -9.06 2.91
N ALA A 282 6.03 -9.25 1.84
CA ALA A 282 7.01 -10.33 1.70
C ALA A 282 8.23 -10.19 2.62
N GLU A 283 8.56 -8.99 3.10
CA GLU A 283 9.73 -8.75 3.93
C GLU A 283 9.37 -8.63 5.41
N VAL A 284 8.36 -7.82 5.74
CA VAL A 284 8.03 -7.46 7.13
C VAL A 284 6.61 -7.86 7.54
N GLY A 285 5.84 -8.50 6.68
CA GLY A 285 4.44 -8.86 6.96
C GLY A 285 3.48 -7.67 6.83
N CYS A 286 2.23 -7.89 7.24
CA CYS A 286 1.14 -6.93 7.04
C CYS A 286 1.25 -5.71 7.98
N GLN A 287 2.12 -5.76 8.99
CA GLN A 287 2.50 -4.60 9.78
C GLN A 287 3.15 -3.50 8.92
N GLY A 288 3.94 -3.87 7.90
CA GLY A 288 4.54 -2.94 6.94
C GLY A 288 3.56 -2.34 5.93
N GLU A 289 2.35 -2.90 5.83
CA GLU A 289 1.32 -2.47 4.89
C GLU A 289 0.17 -1.78 5.62
N VAL A 290 -0.65 -2.55 6.34
CA VAL A 290 -1.83 -2.05 7.06
C VAL A 290 -1.43 -1.31 8.32
N GLY A 291 -0.38 -1.75 9.03
CA GLY A 291 0.13 -1.03 10.21
C GLY A 291 0.65 0.35 9.84
N VAL A 292 1.42 0.44 8.76
CA VAL A 292 1.90 1.72 8.22
C VAL A 292 0.74 2.59 7.75
N ALA A 293 -0.23 2.03 7.04
CA ALA A 293 -1.43 2.78 6.63
C ALA A 293 -2.23 3.32 7.83
N CYS A 294 -2.31 2.56 8.93
CA CYS A 294 -2.92 3.00 10.18
C CYS A 294 -2.16 4.19 10.79
N ALA A 295 -0.83 4.10 10.86
CA ALA A 295 0.03 5.19 11.34
C ALA A 295 -0.11 6.46 10.50
N MET A 296 -0.06 6.31 9.17
CA MET A 296 -0.28 7.40 8.22
C MET A 296 -1.64 8.07 8.46
N ALA A 297 -2.72 7.28 8.56
CA ALA A 297 -4.07 7.81 8.75
C ALA A 297 -4.26 8.46 10.12
N ALA A 298 -3.62 7.93 11.17
CA ALA A 298 -3.66 8.50 12.51
C ALA A 298 -2.96 9.86 12.55
N GLY A 299 -1.77 9.96 11.97
CA GLY A 299 -1.04 11.22 11.83
C GLY A 299 -1.79 12.26 11.00
N ALA A 300 -2.39 11.85 9.87
CA ALA A 300 -3.25 12.72 9.06
C ALA A 300 -4.47 13.23 9.82
N ALA A 301 -5.17 12.35 10.55
CA ALA A 301 -6.31 12.73 11.36
C ALA A 301 -5.90 13.72 12.45
N SER A 302 -4.85 13.43 13.22
CA SER A 302 -4.30 14.33 14.25
C SER A 302 -3.98 15.72 13.68
N GLN A 303 -3.38 15.78 12.50
CA GLN A 303 -3.12 17.05 11.83
C GLN A 303 -4.40 17.80 11.43
N LEU A 304 -5.43 17.11 10.93
CA LEU A 304 -6.70 17.76 10.58
C LEU A 304 -7.35 18.42 11.80
N PHE A 305 -7.27 17.78 12.97
CA PHE A 305 -7.77 18.30 14.25
C PHE A 305 -6.87 19.38 14.87
N GLY A 306 -5.73 19.71 14.25
CA GLY A 306 -4.83 20.75 14.72
C GLY A 306 -3.87 20.30 15.82
N GLY A 307 -3.55 18.99 15.87
CA GLY A 307 -2.56 18.45 16.79
C GLY A 307 -1.19 19.10 16.61
N THR A 308 -0.45 19.23 17.72
CA THR A 308 0.96 19.66 17.69
C THR A 308 1.83 18.61 16.98
N PRO A 309 3.08 18.96 16.55
CA PRO A 309 3.99 17.96 16.00
C PRO A 309 4.13 16.71 16.89
N ALA A 310 4.22 16.90 18.21
CA ALA A 310 4.27 15.79 19.17
C ALA A 310 2.98 14.95 19.19
N GLN A 311 1.79 15.54 19.10
CA GLN A 311 0.53 14.78 19.04
C GLN A 311 0.33 14.07 17.71
N ILE A 312 0.84 14.62 16.62
CA ILE A 312 0.80 13.99 15.29
C ILE A 312 1.71 12.76 15.27
N GLU A 313 2.94 12.91 15.75
CA GLU A 313 3.87 11.80 15.90
C GLU A 313 3.32 10.72 16.82
N TYR A 314 2.76 11.10 17.98
CA TYR A 314 2.22 10.12 18.92
C TYR A 314 1.01 9.36 18.36
N ALA A 315 0.15 10.02 17.57
CA ALA A 315 -0.95 9.36 16.88
C ALA A 315 -0.43 8.31 15.88
N ALA A 316 0.58 8.67 15.09
CA ALA A 316 1.19 7.77 14.12
C ALA A 316 1.91 6.59 14.79
N GLU A 317 2.59 6.85 15.91
CA GLU A 317 3.28 5.87 16.74
C GLU A 317 2.32 4.78 17.23
N MET A 318 1.26 5.14 17.95
CA MET A 318 0.22 4.20 18.38
C MET A 318 -0.42 3.46 17.20
N GLY A 319 -0.57 4.16 16.07
CA GLY A 319 -1.09 3.58 14.83
C GLY A 319 -0.26 2.40 14.35
N LEU A 320 1.07 2.50 14.41
CA LEU A 320 2.00 1.42 14.03
C LEU A 320 2.19 0.39 15.15
N GLU A 321 2.35 0.85 16.39
CA GLU A 321 2.61 0.01 17.58
C GLU A 321 1.57 -1.10 17.72
N HIS A 322 0.28 -0.74 17.57
CA HIS A 322 -0.84 -1.67 17.68
C HIS A 322 -0.96 -2.69 16.53
N HIS A 323 -0.01 -2.69 15.59
CA HIS A 323 0.07 -3.63 14.48
C HIS A 323 1.39 -4.43 14.45
N LEU A 324 2.30 -4.22 15.41
CA LEU A 324 3.56 -4.96 15.47
C LEU A 324 3.33 -6.48 15.53
N GLY A 325 4.07 -7.22 14.72
CA GLY A 325 3.97 -8.68 14.59
C GLY A 325 2.86 -9.18 13.66
N LEU A 326 2.11 -8.29 12.99
CA LEU A 326 1.03 -8.70 12.09
C LEU A 326 1.57 -9.39 10.82
N THR A 327 1.24 -10.66 10.64
CA THR A 327 1.65 -11.52 9.53
C THR A 327 0.91 -11.22 8.21
N CYS A 328 1.48 -11.56 7.06
CA CYS A 328 0.85 -11.40 5.74
C CYS A 328 0.61 -12.76 5.08
N ASP A 329 -0.41 -13.48 5.55
CA ASP A 329 -0.76 -14.82 5.04
C ASP A 329 -2.23 -14.83 4.55
N PRO A 330 -2.49 -14.29 3.34
CA PRO A 330 -3.84 -14.21 2.80
C PRO A 330 -4.38 -15.57 2.36
N VAL A 331 -5.68 -15.80 2.55
CA VAL A 331 -6.36 -17.03 2.11
C VAL A 331 -6.28 -17.14 0.60
N CYS A 332 -5.78 -18.28 0.11
CA CYS A 332 -5.57 -18.58 -1.31
C CYS A 332 -4.71 -17.54 -2.07
N GLY A 333 -3.87 -16.76 -1.38
CA GLY A 333 -3.07 -15.71 -2.03
C GLY A 333 -3.87 -14.53 -2.55
N LEU A 334 -5.12 -14.36 -2.10
CA LEU A 334 -6.01 -13.30 -2.55
C LEU A 334 -5.99 -12.12 -1.57
N VAL A 335 -5.97 -10.89 -2.09
CA VAL A 335 -6.08 -9.65 -1.29
C VAL A 335 -7.55 -9.44 -0.85
N GLN A 336 -8.09 -10.40 -0.11
CA GLN A 336 -9.48 -10.46 0.32
C GLN A 336 -9.57 -10.78 1.82
N ILE A 337 -9.22 -12.00 2.21
CA ILE A 337 -9.21 -12.44 3.62
C ILE A 337 -7.76 -12.62 4.08
N PRO A 338 -7.34 -11.98 5.18
CA PRO A 338 -8.04 -11.02 6.05
C PRO A 338 -7.88 -9.54 5.61
N CYS A 339 -7.38 -9.27 4.40
CA CYS A 339 -6.98 -7.93 3.95
C CYS A 339 -8.12 -6.88 4.03
N ILE A 340 -9.32 -7.24 3.58
CA ILE A 340 -10.47 -6.32 3.53
C ILE A 340 -10.89 -5.87 4.94
N GLU A 341 -11.04 -6.81 5.88
CA GLU A 341 -11.40 -6.45 7.26
C GLU A 341 -10.28 -5.71 7.98
N ARG A 342 -9.00 -6.07 7.73
CA ARG A 342 -7.85 -5.37 8.31
C ARG A 342 -7.84 -3.88 7.96
N ASN A 343 -8.23 -3.49 6.74
CA ASN A 343 -8.36 -2.08 6.37
C ASN A 343 -9.43 -1.37 7.22
N ALA A 344 -10.60 -1.99 7.41
CA ALA A 344 -11.68 -1.42 8.21
C ALA A 344 -11.29 -1.25 9.69
N PHE A 345 -10.65 -2.25 10.28
CA PHE A 345 -10.19 -2.18 11.67
C PHE A 345 -9.04 -1.17 11.85
N ALA A 346 -8.10 -1.11 10.90
CA ALA A 346 -7.02 -0.12 10.91
C ALA A 346 -7.54 1.31 10.78
N ALA A 347 -8.53 1.56 9.91
CA ALA A 347 -9.14 2.89 9.77
C ALA A 347 -9.81 3.35 11.07
N ALA A 348 -10.53 2.46 11.75
CA ALA A 348 -11.11 2.78 13.06
C ALA A 348 -10.04 2.99 14.13
N ARG A 349 -8.97 2.17 14.14
CA ARG A 349 -7.86 2.31 15.08
C ARG A 349 -7.11 3.63 14.89
N ALA A 350 -6.94 4.08 13.65
CA ALA A 350 -6.32 5.36 13.34
C ALA A 350 -7.10 6.55 13.94
N LEU A 351 -8.44 6.51 13.90
CA LEU A 351 -9.29 7.52 14.55
C LEU A 351 -9.24 7.43 16.07
N ASP A 352 -9.16 6.23 16.63
CA ASP A 352 -8.98 6.03 18.08
C ASP A 352 -7.63 6.58 18.55
N ALA A 353 -6.54 6.33 17.80
CA ALA A 353 -5.21 6.89 18.08
C ALA A 353 -5.20 8.42 18.02
N ASN A 354 -5.81 9.03 16.99
CA ASN A 354 -6.02 10.48 16.92
C ASN A 354 -6.81 11.02 18.11
N THR A 355 -7.87 10.32 18.52
CA THR A 355 -8.70 10.74 19.67
C THR A 355 -7.87 10.72 20.95
N PHE A 356 -7.10 9.65 21.17
CA PHE A 356 -6.25 9.52 22.34
C PHE A 356 -5.14 10.58 22.38
N SER A 357 -4.43 10.79 21.26
CA SER A 357 -3.35 11.78 21.18
C SER A 357 -3.85 13.21 21.38
N ASN A 358 -5.04 13.55 20.90
CA ASN A 358 -5.63 14.88 21.09
C ASN A 358 -5.96 15.20 22.55
N PHE A 359 -6.21 14.19 23.38
CA PHE A 359 -6.42 14.38 24.82
C PHE A 359 -5.13 14.36 25.65
N SER A 360 -3.98 14.06 25.03
CA SER A 360 -2.68 14.08 25.71
C SER A 360 -1.91 15.37 25.42
N ASP A 361 -0.77 15.55 26.08
CA ASP A 361 0.18 16.63 25.78
C ASP A 361 1.20 16.23 24.68
N GLY A 362 0.97 15.11 24.00
CA GLY A 362 1.85 14.56 22.97
C GLY A 362 3.13 13.91 23.50
N LYS A 363 3.38 13.90 24.81
CA LYS A 363 4.58 13.26 25.38
C LYS A 363 4.33 11.78 25.64
N HIS A 364 5.29 10.97 25.23
CA HIS A 364 5.31 9.54 25.48
C HIS A 364 6.75 9.02 25.49
N ARG A 365 6.94 7.74 25.78
CA ARG A 365 8.28 7.15 26.03
C ARG A 365 8.88 6.40 24.84
N VAL A 366 8.05 5.99 23.89
CA VAL A 366 8.45 5.11 22.79
C VAL A 366 8.26 5.88 21.50
N SER A 367 9.33 6.38 20.89
CA SER A 367 9.21 7.21 19.69
C SER A 367 8.75 6.40 18.48
N PHE A 368 8.14 7.07 17.50
CA PHE A 368 7.78 6.48 16.21
C PHE A 368 8.96 5.75 15.57
N ASP A 369 10.14 6.38 15.56
CA ASP A 369 11.36 5.77 15.00
C ASP A 369 11.76 4.46 15.73
N GLN A 370 11.51 4.35 17.04
CA GLN A 370 11.75 3.09 17.78
C GLN A 370 10.75 2.02 17.35
N VAL A 371 9.48 2.37 17.16
CA VAL A 371 8.46 1.44 16.65
C VAL A 371 8.80 0.97 15.23
N VAL A 372 9.30 1.85 14.36
CA VAL A 372 9.78 1.47 13.02
C VAL A 372 10.93 0.46 13.09
N GLU A 373 11.89 0.67 13.99
CA GLU A 373 13.00 -0.27 14.19
C GLU A 373 12.52 -1.62 14.73
N VAL A 374 11.57 -1.63 15.68
CA VAL A 374 10.96 -2.87 16.18
C VAL A 374 10.17 -3.58 15.07
N MET A 375 9.44 -2.85 14.22
CA MET A 375 8.75 -3.42 13.06
C MET A 375 9.75 -4.11 12.11
N ARG A 376 10.90 -3.49 11.85
CA ARG A 376 11.97 -4.06 11.03
C ARG A 376 12.53 -5.36 11.64
N GLN A 377 12.81 -5.35 12.95
CA GLN A 377 13.34 -6.52 13.67
C GLN A 377 12.31 -7.67 13.67
N THR A 378 11.07 -7.39 14.09
CA THR A 378 9.99 -8.39 14.09
C THR A 378 9.72 -8.94 12.70
N GLY A 379 9.81 -8.12 11.65
CA GLY A 379 9.71 -8.55 10.26
C GLY A 379 10.81 -9.55 9.85
N ASN A 380 12.05 -9.33 10.30
CA ASN A 380 13.14 -10.28 10.08
C ASN A 380 12.93 -11.59 10.83
N ASP A 381 12.39 -11.52 12.05
CA ASP A 381 12.14 -12.69 12.90
C ASP A 381 10.90 -13.50 12.47
N LEU A 382 10.01 -12.92 11.67
CA LEU A 382 8.86 -13.64 11.12
C LEU A 382 9.31 -14.77 10.19
N PRO A 383 8.92 -16.03 10.44
CA PRO A 383 9.20 -17.14 9.52
C PRO A 383 8.62 -16.87 8.13
N SER A 384 9.34 -17.29 7.09
CA SER A 384 8.95 -17.05 5.69
C SER A 384 7.53 -17.53 5.34
N LEU A 385 7.08 -18.62 5.96
CA LEU A 385 5.75 -19.19 5.74
C LEU A 385 4.60 -18.32 6.26
N TYR A 386 4.86 -17.33 7.12
CA TYR A 386 3.86 -16.37 7.61
C TYR A 386 3.98 -14.99 6.93
N LYS A 387 4.81 -14.90 5.89
CA LYS A 387 4.88 -13.76 4.97
C LYS A 387 4.05 -14.08 3.72
N GLU A 388 4.22 -13.30 2.66
CA GLU A 388 3.45 -13.35 1.40
C GLU A 388 3.73 -14.64 0.58
N THR A 389 3.36 -15.81 1.12
CA THR A 389 3.48 -17.13 0.48
C THR A 389 2.16 -17.90 0.44
N SER A 390 1.21 -17.59 1.34
CA SER A 390 -0.08 -18.30 1.49
C SER A 390 0.05 -19.78 1.87
N GLU A 391 1.19 -20.17 2.44
CA GLU A 391 1.46 -21.55 2.86
C GLU A 391 1.30 -21.74 4.38
N GLY A 392 1.04 -20.66 5.12
CA GLY A 392 1.02 -20.62 6.57
C GLY A 392 -0.37 -20.38 7.16
N GLY A 393 -0.37 -19.98 8.44
CA GLY A 393 -1.49 -19.34 9.14
C GLY A 393 -2.91 -19.76 8.74
N LEU A 394 -3.70 -18.78 8.29
CA LEU A 394 -5.10 -18.95 7.90
C LEU A 394 -5.20 -19.66 6.55
N ALA A 395 -4.24 -19.43 5.65
CA ALA A 395 -4.28 -19.97 4.29
C ALA A 395 -4.19 -21.50 4.30
N LYS A 396 -3.30 -22.07 5.12
CA LYS A 396 -3.12 -23.51 5.29
C LYS A 396 -4.38 -24.21 5.80
N LYS A 397 -5.09 -23.58 6.75
CA LYS A 397 -6.28 -24.18 7.38
C LYS A 397 -7.53 -24.11 6.52
N TYR A 398 -7.56 -23.23 5.52
CA TYR A 398 -8.68 -23.13 4.58
C TYR A 398 -8.59 -24.14 3.43
N GLY A 399 -7.37 -24.58 3.07
CA GLY A 399 -7.13 -25.58 2.03
C GLY A 399 -7.21 -27.04 2.49
N GLU A 400 -7.30 -27.29 3.81
CA GLU A 400 -7.66 -28.58 4.44
C GLU A 400 -9.18 -28.70 4.54
#